data_AF-A0A7U3WBP2-F1
#
_entry.id   AF-A0A7U3WBP2-F1
#
_cell.length_a   1.000
_cell.length_b   1.000
_cell.length_c   1.000
_cell.angle_alpha   90.00
_cell.angle_beta   90.00
_cell.angle_gamma   90.00
#
_symmetry.space_group_name_H-M   'P 1'
#
loop_
_entity.id
_entity.type
_entity.pdbx_description
1 polymer ?
#
loop_
_entity_poly.entity_id
_entity_poly.type
_entity_poly.pdbx_seq_one_letter_code
_entity_poly.pdbx_strand_id
1 'polypeptide(L)'
;MGVDRSVQRTVLAAAGIQFLISVSQALVPFVTTGVARVALSAVLFVGAALALANTVWITREDVVVPVRRLEAAADRIADGEVDVPVPRSDDPSEVGSLTRSFAEMSSHIELVAAQADALAEQEFDAPVLDEQVPGAFGESLSRMADNLREHTAELESMTADLERRSERLETLVAAFGDAADRAADGDLTARLDADDIAGDDAQYREICENYNRLVETLGATVGDVRAFADEVSAASDDVAASMDELDRASDEVATSTGEISAGATRQSEQVRSVAERLNDLSATVEQIAASADEVADTAGTTAERGRSGRDAATDAIAALDDLEGRIERTADAVEGLADRMADVDEIVSFIDGIAEETNMLALNASIEAARAGGDGGGSGSDAGDGFAVVADEVKGLAEETRDAAEEVGDLVEELRRESAETAATVREMRGEVGDSVATIEGALADFEEIVADVDELDDSVREISAATDQQAETTQDVVAVVDEVATISEQTREEAESVAAAAEQQTASVSTVTADVRSVADRADDLRAALDRFSLPDGASDGTATLATDGRASAAATDD
;
A
#
# COMPACT_ATOMS: atom_id res chain seq x y z
N MET A 1 125.56 8.05 88.68
CA MET A 1 125.14 6.84 87.94
C MET A 1 123.87 6.31 88.59
N GLY A 2 122.75 6.30 87.87
CA GLY A 2 121.58 5.47 88.16
C GLY A 2 121.10 4.91 86.84
N VAL A 3 122.05 4.32 86.12
CA VAL A 3 121.96 3.84 84.74
C VAL A 3 120.88 2.78 84.64
N ASP A 4 120.18 2.73 83.48
CA ASP A 4 119.16 1.74 83.11
C ASP A 4 119.27 0.44 83.92
N ARG A 5 118.24 0.21 84.74
CA ARG A 5 118.01 -1.08 85.41
C ARG A 5 117.45 -2.06 84.38
N SER A 6 118.29 -2.39 83.39
CA SER A 6 118.04 -3.57 82.59
C SER A 6 118.00 -4.78 83.52
N VAL A 7 117.03 -5.68 83.32
CA VAL A 7 117.00 -7.00 83.97
C VAL A 7 118.38 -7.67 83.91
N GLN A 8 119.10 -7.50 82.78
CA GLN A 8 120.46 -8.00 82.59
C GLN A 8 121.45 -7.46 83.63
N ARG A 9 121.33 -6.19 84.03
CA ARG A 9 122.24 -5.52 84.98
C ARG A 9 121.97 -5.90 86.42
N THR A 10 120.69 -6.09 86.78
CA THR A 10 120.29 -6.59 88.11
C THR A 10 120.79 -8.02 88.31
N VAL A 11 120.68 -8.87 87.28
CA VAL A 11 121.23 -10.24 87.30
C VAL A 11 122.77 -10.24 87.33
N LEU A 12 123.44 -9.39 86.53
CA LEU A 12 124.91 -9.26 86.51
C LEU A 12 125.49 -8.75 87.84
N ALA A 13 124.84 -7.79 88.50
CA ALA A 13 125.27 -7.27 89.79
C ALA A 13 125.21 -8.35 90.88
N ALA A 14 124.15 -9.15 90.89
CA ALA A 14 124.00 -10.25 91.84
C ALA A 14 125.04 -11.36 91.60
N ALA A 15 125.30 -11.72 90.34
CA ALA A 15 126.36 -12.67 89.96
C ALA A 15 127.77 -12.18 90.34
N GLY A 16 128.04 -10.88 90.18
CA GLY A 16 129.33 -10.26 90.53
C GLY A 16 129.65 -10.31 92.04
N ILE A 17 128.64 -10.11 92.89
CA ILE A 17 128.78 -10.24 94.36
C ILE A 17 129.13 -11.69 94.73
N GLN A 18 128.48 -12.66 94.09
CA GLN A 18 128.69 -14.09 94.36
C GLN A 18 130.08 -14.57 93.93
N PHE A 19 130.61 -14.01 92.83
CA PHE A 19 131.98 -14.24 92.39
C PHE A 19 133.01 -13.67 93.39
N LEU A 20 132.80 -12.43 93.87
CA LEU A 20 133.68 -11.80 94.87
C LEU A 20 133.72 -12.58 96.19
N ILE A 21 132.58 -13.10 96.66
CA ILE A 21 132.52 -13.94 97.86
C ILE A 21 133.27 -15.26 97.65
N SER A 22 133.13 -15.89 96.48
CA SER A 22 133.83 -17.14 96.14
C SER A 22 135.35 -16.98 96.05
N VAL A 23 135.82 -15.88 95.44
CA VAL A 23 137.26 -15.53 95.38
C VAL A 23 137.81 -15.28 96.79
N SER A 24 137.04 -14.55 97.61
CA SER A 24 137.42 -14.29 99.00
C SER A 24 137.55 -15.59 99.81
N GLN A 25 136.68 -16.57 99.57
CA GLN A 25 136.68 -17.86 100.26
C GLN A 25 137.88 -18.74 99.88
N ALA A 26 138.33 -18.66 98.62
CA ALA A 26 139.52 -19.38 98.13
C ALA A 26 140.84 -18.83 98.70
N LEU A 27 140.90 -17.56 99.09
CA LEU A 27 142.10 -16.92 99.64
C LEU A 27 142.32 -17.17 101.15
N VAL A 28 141.26 -17.51 101.90
CA VAL A 28 141.33 -17.73 103.36
C VAL A 28 142.48 -18.67 103.82
N PRO A 29 142.79 -19.79 103.13
CA PRO A 29 143.88 -20.70 103.51
C PRO A 29 145.27 -20.06 103.58
N PHE A 30 145.51 -19.01 102.81
CA PHE A 30 146.83 -18.37 102.66
C PHE A 30 147.06 -17.24 103.67
N VAL A 31 145.99 -16.63 104.17
CA VAL A 31 146.07 -15.41 104.99
C VAL A 31 145.87 -15.71 106.49
N THR A 32 145.31 -16.88 106.83
CA THR A 32 144.95 -17.21 108.21
C THR A 32 145.32 -18.66 108.58
N THR A 33 145.88 -18.86 109.78
CA THR A 33 146.24 -20.17 110.34
C THR A 33 145.55 -20.40 111.68
N GLY A 34 145.14 -21.65 111.96
CA GLY A 34 144.44 -22.01 113.20
C GLY A 34 142.95 -21.66 113.21
N VAL A 35 142.39 -21.45 114.40
CA VAL A 35 140.94 -21.29 114.65
C VAL A 35 140.31 -20.13 113.85
N ALA A 36 141.07 -19.08 113.56
CA ALA A 36 140.61 -17.93 112.78
C ALA A 36 140.18 -18.28 111.33
N ARG A 37 140.79 -19.31 110.72
CA ARG A 37 140.45 -19.76 109.37
C ARG A 37 139.04 -20.33 109.29
N VAL A 38 138.68 -21.18 110.26
CA VAL A 38 137.36 -21.84 110.29
C VAL A 38 136.25 -20.80 110.46
N ALA A 39 136.46 -19.80 111.32
CA ALA A 39 135.50 -18.73 111.54
C ALA A 39 135.28 -17.88 110.27
N LEU A 40 136.35 -17.49 109.57
CA LEU A 40 136.23 -16.64 108.36
C LEU A 40 135.60 -17.39 107.18
N SER A 41 135.92 -18.67 106.99
CA SER A 41 135.28 -19.50 105.97
C SER A 41 133.78 -19.70 106.22
N ALA A 42 133.35 -19.84 107.49
CA ALA A 42 131.94 -19.98 107.82
C ALA A 42 131.13 -18.71 107.50
N VAL A 43 131.67 -17.53 107.80
CA VAL A 43 131.02 -16.24 107.49
C VAL A 43 130.84 -16.04 105.98
N LEU A 44 131.88 -16.33 105.19
CA LEU A 44 131.82 -16.17 103.73
C LEU A 44 130.81 -17.14 103.08
N PHE A 45 130.68 -18.37 103.59
CA PHE A 45 129.68 -19.32 103.07
C PHE A 45 128.25 -18.86 103.31
N VAL A 46 127.95 -18.30 104.49
CA VAL A 46 126.63 -17.72 104.79
C VAL A 46 126.34 -16.52 103.88
N GLY A 47 127.35 -15.68 103.61
CA GLY A 47 127.25 -14.58 102.66
C GLY A 47 126.90 -15.05 101.24
N ALA A 48 127.51 -16.14 100.77
CA ALA A 48 127.22 -16.70 99.45
C ALA A 48 125.78 -17.24 99.34
N ALA A 49 125.28 -17.90 100.40
CA ALA A 49 123.92 -18.45 100.42
C ALA A 49 122.85 -17.35 100.34
N LEU A 50 123.05 -16.23 101.05
CA LEU A 50 122.12 -15.09 101.02
C LEU A 50 122.09 -14.38 99.66
N ALA A 51 123.25 -14.24 99.00
CA ALA A 51 123.32 -13.64 97.66
C ALA A 51 122.55 -14.47 96.61
N LEU A 52 122.63 -15.80 96.70
CA LEU A 52 121.92 -16.70 95.79
C LEU A 52 120.40 -16.63 95.99
N ALA A 53 119.94 -16.61 97.24
CA ALA A 53 118.51 -16.46 97.56
C ALA A 53 117.92 -15.14 97.03
N ASN A 54 118.66 -14.03 97.14
CA ASN A 54 118.23 -12.73 96.64
C ASN A 54 118.08 -12.70 95.10
N THR A 55 118.97 -13.37 94.39
CA THR A 55 118.93 -13.45 92.91
C THR A 55 117.72 -14.22 92.40
N VAL A 56 117.37 -15.32 93.08
CA VAL A 56 116.21 -16.15 92.72
C VAL A 56 114.89 -15.39 92.96
N TRP A 57 114.81 -14.60 94.04
CA TRP A 57 113.61 -13.82 94.35
C TRP A 57 113.35 -12.73 93.29
N ILE A 58 114.36 -11.93 92.95
CA ILE A 58 114.25 -10.87 91.93
C ILE A 58 113.85 -11.46 90.57
N THR A 59 114.48 -12.56 90.15
CA THR A 59 114.18 -13.16 88.84
C THR A 59 112.74 -13.68 88.76
N ARG A 60 112.21 -14.21 89.86
CA ARG A 60 110.86 -14.76 89.90
C ARG A 60 109.80 -13.66 89.92
N GLU A 61 109.97 -12.65 90.77
CA GLU A 61 108.96 -11.61 91.00
C GLU A 61 108.96 -10.55 89.88
N ASP A 62 110.14 -10.12 89.44
CA ASP A 62 110.26 -8.96 88.53
C ASP A 62 110.24 -9.33 87.04
N VAL A 63 110.39 -10.63 86.68
CA VAL A 63 110.47 -11.07 85.27
C VAL A 63 109.47 -12.19 84.94
N VAL A 64 109.47 -13.28 85.71
CA VAL A 64 108.67 -14.47 85.34
C VAL A 64 107.16 -14.25 85.54
N VAL A 65 106.76 -13.63 86.66
CA VAL A 65 105.34 -13.42 86.98
C VAL A 65 104.64 -12.47 85.98
N PRO A 66 105.19 -11.30 85.62
CA PRO A 66 104.52 -10.40 84.67
C PRO A 66 104.42 -10.98 83.26
N VAL A 67 105.45 -11.68 82.77
CA VAL A 67 105.46 -12.28 81.43
C VAL A 67 104.40 -13.38 81.29
N ARG A 68 104.22 -14.24 82.31
CA ARG A 68 103.15 -15.26 82.31
C ARG A 68 101.74 -14.67 82.35
N ARG A 69 101.57 -13.49 82.96
CA ARG A 69 100.27 -12.80 82.97
C ARG A 69 99.94 -12.21 81.60
N LEU A 70 100.95 -11.68 80.90
CA LEU A 70 100.82 -11.25 79.51
C LEU A 70 100.47 -12.41 78.57
N GLU A 71 101.15 -13.56 78.73
CA GLU A 71 100.84 -14.79 77.99
C GLU A 71 99.37 -15.22 78.19
N ALA A 72 98.90 -15.29 79.44
CA ALA A 72 97.52 -15.65 79.73
C ALA A 72 96.48 -14.64 79.20
N ALA A 73 96.81 -13.35 79.15
CA ALA A 73 95.93 -12.34 78.57
C ALA A 73 95.88 -12.43 77.04
N ALA A 74 97.01 -12.75 76.40
CA ALA A 74 97.08 -12.94 74.95
C ALA A 74 96.32 -14.18 74.48
N ASP A 75 96.38 -15.29 75.22
CA ASP A 75 95.59 -16.49 74.90
C ASP A 75 94.08 -16.19 74.94
N ARG A 76 93.60 -15.45 75.95
CA ARG A 76 92.17 -15.09 76.04
C ARG A 76 91.71 -14.19 74.90
N ILE A 77 92.52 -13.20 74.50
CA ILE A 77 92.22 -12.36 73.33
C ILE A 77 92.25 -13.20 72.05
N ALA A 78 93.16 -14.17 71.93
CA ALA A 78 93.22 -15.08 70.79
C ALA A 78 92.01 -16.03 70.71
N ASP A 79 91.44 -16.41 71.85
CA ASP A 79 90.20 -17.19 71.96
C ASP A 79 88.92 -16.35 71.71
N GLY A 80 89.07 -15.04 71.44
CA GLY A 80 87.96 -14.15 71.11
C GLY A 80 87.33 -13.45 72.31
N GLU A 81 87.90 -13.56 73.51
CA GLU A 81 87.47 -12.77 74.66
C GLU A 81 88.12 -11.38 74.61
N VAL A 82 87.31 -10.34 74.45
CA VAL A 82 87.75 -8.95 74.31
C VAL A 82 87.82 -8.18 75.63
N ASP A 83 87.07 -8.61 76.64
CA ASP A 83 87.13 -8.09 78.01
C ASP A 83 88.13 -8.90 78.86
N VAL A 84 89.41 -8.61 78.65
CA VAL A 84 90.50 -9.25 79.36
C VAL A 84 91.23 -8.20 80.21
N PRO A 85 91.14 -8.26 81.55
CA PRO A 85 91.79 -7.28 82.42
C PRO A 85 93.32 -7.46 82.38
N VAL A 86 93.99 -6.62 81.59
CA VAL A 86 95.46 -6.52 81.56
C VAL A 86 95.92 -5.61 82.72
N PRO A 87 96.70 -6.11 83.71
CA PRO A 87 97.16 -5.28 84.82
C PRO A 87 98.08 -4.16 84.35
N ARG A 88 97.81 -2.92 84.76
CA ARG A 88 98.70 -1.78 84.50
C ARG A 88 99.96 -1.91 85.37
N SER A 89 101.13 -1.92 84.73
CA SER A 89 102.41 -1.93 85.43
C SER A 89 103.09 -0.57 85.36
N ASP A 90 103.29 0.07 86.53
CA ASP A 90 104.12 1.28 86.70
C ASP A 90 105.62 0.98 86.72
N ASP A 91 105.99 -0.27 86.42
CA ASP A 91 107.37 -0.71 86.35
C ASP A 91 108.06 -0.07 85.12
N PRO A 92 109.17 0.67 85.30
CA PRO A 92 109.90 1.30 84.21
C PRO A 92 110.78 0.32 83.41
N SER A 93 110.74 -0.98 83.72
CA SER A 93 111.46 -2.03 82.97
C SER A 93 110.88 -2.31 81.58
N GLU A 94 111.65 -3.05 80.78
CA GLU A 94 111.22 -3.52 79.46
C GLU A 94 109.95 -4.37 79.53
N VAL A 95 109.78 -5.15 80.60
CA VAL A 95 108.57 -5.94 80.86
C VAL A 95 107.38 -5.02 81.12
N GLY A 96 107.58 -3.93 81.89
CA GLY A 96 106.53 -2.96 82.16
C GLY A 96 106.09 -2.12 80.95
N SER A 97 107.02 -1.84 80.01
CA SER A 97 106.67 -1.25 78.71
C SER A 97 105.81 -2.21 77.87
N LEU A 98 106.13 -3.50 77.89
CA LEU A 98 105.39 -4.54 77.16
C LEU A 98 103.95 -4.68 77.66
N THR A 99 103.73 -4.67 78.98
CA THR A 99 102.37 -4.69 79.56
C THR A 99 101.53 -3.49 79.17
N ARG A 100 102.16 -2.31 79.04
CA ARG A 100 101.46 -1.05 78.70
C ARG A 100 100.98 -1.04 77.25
N SER A 101 101.85 -1.41 76.32
CA SER A 101 101.47 -1.55 74.90
C SER A 101 100.41 -2.64 74.70
N PHE A 102 100.46 -3.72 75.48
CA PHE A 102 99.44 -4.78 75.42
C PHE A 102 98.08 -4.32 75.98
N ALA A 103 98.07 -3.50 77.05
CA ALA A 103 96.85 -2.90 77.58
C ALA A 103 96.22 -1.91 76.60
N GLU A 104 97.01 -1.09 75.89
CA GLU A 104 96.52 -0.24 74.81
C GLU A 104 95.92 -1.06 73.66
N MET A 105 96.58 -2.15 73.25
CA MET A 105 96.03 -3.04 72.21
C MET A 105 94.68 -3.65 72.64
N SER A 106 94.59 -4.20 73.86
CA SER A 106 93.35 -4.78 74.39
C SER A 106 92.20 -3.78 74.39
N SER A 107 92.46 -2.54 74.82
CA SER A 107 91.44 -1.47 74.86
C SER A 107 90.91 -1.10 73.47
N HIS A 108 91.73 -1.17 72.42
CA HIS A 108 91.25 -0.93 71.05
C HIS A 108 90.40 -2.09 70.51
N ILE A 109 90.73 -3.33 70.85
CA ILE A 109 89.94 -4.50 70.41
C ILE A 109 88.58 -4.50 71.14
N GLU A 110 88.55 -4.13 72.42
CA GLU A 110 87.31 -3.96 73.18
C GLU A 110 86.41 -2.86 72.57
N LEU A 111 86.99 -1.73 72.17
CA LEU A 111 86.25 -0.66 71.49
C LEU A 111 85.71 -1.10 70.11
N VAL A 112 86.51 -1.81 69.31
CA VAL A 112 86.10 -2.37 68.01
C VAL A 112 84.95 -3.36 68.18
N ALA A 113 84.97 -4.21 69.21
CA ALA A 113 83.91 -5.15 69.48
C ALA A 113 82.60 -4.44 69.87
N ALA A 114 82.68 -3.42 70.72
CA ALA A 114 81.51 -2.64 71.12
C ALA A 114 80.91 -1.84 69.95
N GLN A 115 81.74 -1.30 69.05
CA GLN A 115 81.26 -0.64 67.81
C GLN A 115 80.61 -1.63 66.84
N ALA A 116 81.16 -2.84 66.71
CA ALA A 116 80.57 -3.88 65.86
C ALA A 116 79.22 -4.37 66.40
N ASP A 117 79.05 -4.45 67.73
CA ASP A 117 77.80 -4.83 68.38
C ASP A 117 76.71 -3.78 68.17
N ALA A 118 77.03 -2.50 68.36
CA ALA A 118 76.10 -1.39 68.08
C ALA A 118 75.62 -1.36 66.61
N LEU A 119 76.51 -1.66 65.65
CA LEU A 119 76.13 -1.77 64.24
C LEU A 119 75.28 -3.02 63.95
N ALA A 120 75.49 -4.12 64.66
CA ALA A 120 74.69 -5.33 64.53
C ALA A 120 73.26 -5.14 65.09
N GLU A 121 73.12 -4.35 66.15
CA GLU A 121 71.83 -3.98 66.75
C GLU A 121 71.12 -2.82 66.02
N GLN A 122 71.73 -2.28 64.95
CA GLN A 122 71.23 -1.13 64.18
C GLN A 122 71.10 0.16 65.01
N GLU A 123 71.84 0.26 66.12
CA GLU A 123 71.89 1.46 66.97
C GLU A 123 72.93 2.46 66.41
N PHE A 124 72.59 3.06 65.27
CA PHE A 124 73.49 3.95 64.54
C PHE A 124 73.85 5.26 65.28
N ASP A 125 73.16 5.58 66.37
CA ASP A 125 73.40 6.74 67.24
C ASP A 125 74.08 6.36 68.58
N ALA A 126 74.56 5.12 68.72
CA ALA A 126 75.20 4.67 69.95
C ALA A 126 76.49 5.49 70.23
N PRO A 127 76.72 5.97 71.46
CA PRO A 127 77.87 6.84 71.80
C PRO A 127 79.22 6.20 71.49
N VAL A 128 79.28 4.87 71.49
CA VAL A 128 80.48 4.08 71.20
C VAL A 128 80.96 4.27 69.76
N LEU A 129 80.05 4.58 68.82
CA LEU A 129 80.36 4.83 67.42
C LEU A 129 81.06 6.19 67.19
N ASP A 130 81.01 7.10 68.17
CA ASP A 130 81.70 8.39 68.13
C ASP A 130 83.18 8.30 68.56
N GLU A 131 83.59 7.18 69.18
CA GLU A 131 84.97 6.99 69.63
C GLU A 131 85.90 6.58 68.48
N GLN A 132 87.09 7.21 68.40
CA GLN A 132 88.02 6.97 67.29
C GLN A 132 88.91 5.75 67.54
N VAL A 133 88.71 4.69 66.74
CA VAL A 133 89.64 3.57 66.60
C VAL A 133 90.69 3.91 65.53
N PRO A 134 91.99 4.00 65.85
CA PRO A 134 93.04 4.29 64.88
C PRO A 134 93.26 3.14 63.88
N GLY A 135 93.51 3.48 62.61
CA GLY A 135 93.95 2.54 61.58
C GLY A 135 92.83 1.89 60.77
N ALA A 136 93.17 0.80 60.07
CA ALA A 136 92.30 0.19 59.06
C ALA A 136 90.97 -0.38 59.60
N PHE A 137 90.91 -0.77 60.89
CA PHE A 137 89.69 -1.26 61.52
C PHE A 137 88.63 -0.16 61.65
N GLY A 138 89.01 1.05 62.10
CA GLY A 138 88.09 2.18 62.23
C GLY A 138 87.53 2.63 60.89
N GLU A 139 88.36 2.75 59.84
CA GLU A 139 87.89 3.12 58.50
C GLU A 139 86.90 2.09 57.90
N SER A 140 87.09 0.80 58.18
CA SER A 140 86.18 -0.25 57.71
C SER A 140 84.85 -0.24 58.45
N LEU A 141 84.87 -0.01 59.77
CA LEU A 141 83.67 0.11 60.61
C LEU A 141 82.84 1.35 60.23
N SER A 142 83.47 2.51 60.00
CA SER A 142 82.76 3.71 59.54
C SER A 142 82.10 3.50 58.17
N ARG A 143 82.81 2.89 57.20
CA ARG A 143 82.23 2.60 55.89
C ARG A 143 81.05 1.62 55.96
N MET A 144 81.12 0.64 56.87
CA MET A 144 80.03 -0.30 57.12
C MET A 144 78.83 0.40 57.76
N ALA A 145 79.05 1.30 58.72
CA ALA A 145 78.01 2.13 59.32
C ALA A 145 77.29 3.00 58.28
N ASP A 146 78.03 3.65 57.38
CA ASP A 146 77.44 4.53 56.35
C ASP A 146 76.61 3.75 55.31
N ASN A 147 77.11 2.60 54.83
CA ASN A 147 76.33 1.76 53.89
C ASN A 147 75.07 1.20 54.53
N LEU A 148 75.14 0.78 55.81
CA LEU A 148 73.97 0.27 56.52
C LEU A 148 72.94 1.38 56.76
N ARG A 149 73.36 2.60 57.10
CA ARG A 149 72.44 3.76 57.19
C ARG A 149 71.76 4.07 55.86
N GLU A 150 72.51 4.08 54.75
CA GLU A 150 71.97 4.35 53.41
C GLU A 150 70.93 3.30 52.97
N HIS A 151 71.23 2.00 53.16
CA HIS A 151 70.29 0.94 52.84
C HIS A 151 69.03 0.93 53.72
N THR A 152 69.14 1.27 55.01
CA THR A 152 67.97 1.39 55.89
C THR A 152 67.07 2.54 55.44
N ALA A 153 67.64 3.70 55.09
CA ALA A 153 66.87 4.84 54.58
C ALA A 153 66.21 4.54 53.21
N GLU A 154 66.88 3.79 52.33
CA GLU A 154 66.32 3.33 51.06
C GLU A 154 65.14 2.38 51.26
N LEU A 155 65.27 1.41 52.19
CA LEU A 155 64.19 0.48 52.52
C LEU A 155 62.99 1.17 53.16
N GLU A 156 63.20 2.15 54.03
CA GLU A 156 62.11 2.97 54.60
C GLU A 156 61.38 3.77 53.52
N SER A 157 62.12 4.38 52.58
CA SER A 157 61.52 5.11 51.45
C SER A 157 60.74 4.19 50.51
N MET A 158 61.25 2.99 50.22
CA MET A 158 60.54 2.01 49.40
C MET A 158 59.28 1.48 50.09
N THR A 159 59.36 1.23 51.41
CA THR A 159 58.22 0.75 52.20
C THR A 159 57.11 1.79 52.23
N ALA A 160 57.44 3.07 52.47
CA ALA A 160 56.48 4.17 52.44
C ALA A 160 55.86 4.39 51.04
N ASP A 161 56.59 4.11 49.96
CA ASP A 161 56.07 4.20 48.59
C ASP A 161 55.10 3.05 48.26
N LEU A 162 55.43 1.84 48.68
CA LEU A 162 54.54 0.67 48.56
C LEU A 162 53.27 0.84 49.40
N GLU A 163 53.36 1.37 50.62
CA GLU A 163 52.19 1.64 51.47
C GLU A 163 51.25 2.66 50.81
N ARG A 164 51.77 3.81 50.33
CA ARG A 164 50.98 4.80 49.60
C ARG A 164 50.35 4.23 48.32
N ARG A 165 51.06 3.36 47.60
CA ARG A 165 50.54 2.70 46.40
C ARG A 165 49.47 1.65 46.73
N SER A 166 49.64 0.94 47.84
CA SER A 166 48.68 -0.06 48.35
C SER A 166 47.38 0.60 48.82
N GLU A 167 47.45 1.66 49.63
CA GLU A 167 46.27 2.42 50.07
C GLU A 167 45.49 2.99 48.89
N ARG A 168 46.19 3.50 47.87
CA ARG A 168 45.55 4.02 46.65
C ARG A 168 44.93 2.90 45.81
N LEU A 169 45.59 1.74 45.72
CA LEU A 169 45.05 0.58 45.05
C LEU A 169 43.80 0.05 45.77
N GLU A 170 43.80 0.01 47.11
CA GLU A 170 42.63 -0.35 47.90
C GLU A 170 41.47 0.61 47.67
N THR A 171 41.76 1.93 47.63
CA THR A 171 40.76 2.96 47.32
C THR A 171 40.20 2.79 45.90
N LEU A 172 41.06 2.56 44.91
CA LEU A 172 40.64 2.30 43.52
C LEU A 172 39.79 1.03 43.42
N VAL A 173 40.21 -0.07 44.04
CA VAL A 173 39.47 -1.34 44.01
C VAL A 173 38.12 -1.20 44.70
N ALA A 174 38.05 -0.49 45.83
CA ALA A 174 36.80 -0.23 46.53
C ALA A 174 35.85 0.65 45.71
N ALA A 175 36.34 1.75 45.15
CA ALA A 175 35.54 2.65 44.32
C ALA A 175 35.10 1.98 43.01
N PHE A 176 36.00 1.23 42.35
CA PHE A 176 35.67 0.43 41.18
C PHE A 176 34.62 -0.64 41.51
N GLY A 177 34.76 -1.32 42.66
CA GLY A 177 33.78 -2.31 43.14
C GLY A 177 32.40 -1.69 43.32
N ASP A 178 32.30 -0.58 44.04
CA ASP A 178 31.03 0.13 44.26
C ASP A 178 30.40 0.62 42.95
N ALA A 179 31.19 1.27 42.10
CA ALA A 179 30.70 1.75 40.81
C ALA A 179 30.25 0.58 39.91
N ALA A 180 31.03 -0.50 39.85
CA ALA A 180 30.70 -1.68 39.06
C ALA A 180 29.44 -2.38 39.58
N ASP A 181 29.26 -2.49 40.90
CA ASP A 181 28.05 -3.07 41.51
C ASP A 181 26.83 -2.22 41.18
N ARG A 182 26.92 -0.89 41.31
CA ARG A 182 25.85 0.04 40.92
C ARG A 182 25.50 -0.07 39.43
N ALA A 183 26.51 -0.10 38.56
CA ALA A 183 26.31 -0.27 37.12
C ALA A 183 25.68 -1.63 36.79
N ALA A 184 26.06 -2.71 37.50
CA ALA A 184 25.46 -4.03 37.36
C ALA A 184 24.00 -4.07 37.81
N ASP A 185 23.63 -3.25 38.81
CA ASP A 185 22.25 -3.10 39.27
C ASP A 185 21.37 -2.24 38.35
N GLY A 186 21.98 -1.55 37.38
CA GLY A 186 21.32 -0.76 36.35
C GLY A 186 21.64 0.74 36.41
N ASP A 187 22.43 1.20 37.36
CA ASP A 187 22.81 2.61 37.45
C ASP A 187 23.98 2.94 36.53
N LEU A 188 23.67 3.29 35.27
CA LEU A 188 24.65 3.69 34.27
C LEU A 188 25.09 5.16 34.42
N THR A 189 24.80 5.78 35.57
CA THR A 189 25.37 7.07 35.98
C THR A 189 26.56 6.91 36.93
N ALA A 190 26.81 5.69 37.43
CA ALA A 190 27.91 5.38 38.32
C ALA A 190 29.27 5.50 37.60
N ARG A 191 29.90 6.67 37.74
CA ARG A 191 31.22 7.00 37.19
C ARG A 191 32.27 7.07 38.31
N LEU A 192 33.50 6.73 37.97
CA LEU A 192 34.67 6.90 38.83
C LEU A 192 35.22 8.32 38.67
N ASP A 193 35.38 9.01 39.79
CA ASP A 193 36.07 10.31 39.81
C ASP A 193 37.59 10.07 39.78
N ALA A 194 38.19 10.33 38.62
CA ALA A 194 39.62 10.12 38.40
C ALA A 194 40.47 11.10 39.23
N ASP A 195 39.96 12.28 39.58
CA ASP A 195 40.70 13.26 40.36
C ASP A 195 40.78 12.85 41.84
N ASP A 196 39.69 12.29 42.37
CA ASP A 196 39.63 11.77 43.74
C ASP A 196 40.44 10.47 43.92
N ILE A 197 40.52 9.62 42.89
CA ILE A 197 41.06 8.26 43.00
C ILE A 197 42.51 8.15 42.48
N ALA A 198 42.83 8.77 41.33
CA ALA A 198 44.12 8.58 40.68
C ALA A 198 45.19 9.58 41.13
N GLY A 199 44.80 10.79 41.53
CA GLY A 199 45.74 11.90 41.71
C GLY A 199 46.60 12.09 40.45
N ASP A 200 47.92 12.21 40.57
CA ASP A 200 48.82 12.34 39.41
C ASP A 200 49.21 11.02 38.73
N ASP A 201 48.72 9.87 39.20
CA ASP A 201 49.08 8.57 38.62
C ASP A 201 48.33 8.30 37.32
N ALA A 202 49.08 8.21 36.21
CA ALA A 202 48.52 8.00 34.89
C ALA A 202 47.85 6.62 34.73
N GLN A 203 48.35 5.58 35.41
CA GLN A 203 47.82 4.22 35.27
C GLN A 203 46.45 4.08 35.93
N TYR A 204 46.28 4.68 37.11
CA TYR A 204 44.99 4.67 37.80
C TYR A 204 43.95 5.54 37.08
N ARG A 205 44.36 6.68 36.53
CA ARG A 205 43.48 7.55 35.72
C ARG A 205 42.97 6.84 34.48
N GLU A 206 43.84 6.12 33.77
CA GLU A 206 43.45 5.35 32.58
C GLU A 206 42.38 4.29 32.90
N ILE A 207 42.46 3.64 34.07
CA ILE A 207 41.44 2.66 34.51
C ILE A 207 40.10 3.36 34.76
N CYS A 208 40.09 4.48 35.48
CA CYS A 208 38.88 5.26 35.73
C CYS A 208 38.23 5.74 34.42
N GLU A 209 39.03 6.27 33.49
CA GLU A 209 38.56 6.73 32.18
C GLU A 209 38.01 5.59 31.32
N ASN A 210 38.67 4.43 31.30
CA ASN A 210 38.21 3.26 30.55
C ASN A 210 36.89 2.72 31.10
N TYR A 211 36.75 2.64 32.42
CA TYR A 211 35.49 2.27 33.06
C TYR A 211 34.37 3.28 32.76
N ASN A 212 34.64 4.58 32.90
CA ASN A 212 33.65 5.63 32.60
C ASN A 212 33.18 5.57 31.15
N ARG A 213 34.11 5.33 30.20
CA ARG A 213 33.80 5.17 28.78
C ARG A 213 32.94 3.93 28.52
N LEU A 214 33.18 2.83 29.23
CA LEU A 214 32.36 1.62 29.14
C LEU A 214 30.92 1.90 29.60
N VAL A 215 30.76 2.51 30.78
CA VAL A 215 29.45 2.86 31.34
C VAL A 215 28.72 3.87 30.45
N GLU A 216 29.43 4.87 29.91
CA GLU A 216 28.89 5.84 28.95
C GLU A 216 28.43 5.18 27.65
N THR A 217 29.24 4.29 27.07
CA THR A 217 28.87 3.57 25.84
C THR A 217 27.67 2.66 26.08
N LEU A 218 27.62 1.98 27.22
CA LEU A 218 26.48 1.14 27.60
C LEU A 218 25.22 1.99 27.83
N GLY A 219 25.33 3.13 28.52
CA GLY A 219 24.24 4.08 28.72
C GLY A 219 23.69 4.63 27.41
N ALA A 220 24.56 5.04 26.49
CA ALA A 220 24.15 5.47 25.15
C ALA A 220 23.42 4.35 24.39
N THR A 221 23.96 3.12 24.43
CA THR A 221 23.33 1.96 23.77
C THR A 221 21.94 1.67 24.35
N VAL A 222 21.78 1.69 25.68
CA VAL A 222 20.49 1.49 26.34
C VAL A 222 19.51 2.62 25.96
N GLY A 223 20.00 3.87 25.89
CA GLY A 223 19.22 5.02 25.41
C GLY A 223 18.73 4.86 23.97
N ASP A 224 19.62 4.43 23.06
CA ASP A 224 19.28 4.19 21.66
C ASP A 224 18.24 3.06 21.51
N VAL A 225 18.40 1.95 22.26
CA VAL A 225 17.44 0.84 22.23
C VAL A 225 16.09 1.27 22.82
N ARG A 226 16.08 2.12 23.85
CA ARG A 226 14.85 2.68 24.42
C ARG A 226 14.12 3.54 23.39
N ALA A 227 14.82 4.48 22.75
CA ALA A 227 14.26 5.33 21.70
C ALA A 227 13.72 4.51 20.51
N PHE A 228 14.45 3.46 20.11
CA PHE A 228 13.99 2.53 19.08
C PHE A 228 12.71 1.78 19.50
N ALA A 229 12.63 1.32 20.75
CA ALA A 229 11.42 0.70 21.27
C ALA A 229 10.24 1.71 21.35
N ASP A 230 10.53 2.98 21.65
CA ASP A 230 9.53 4.05 21.57
C ASP A 230 8.98 4.23 20.15
N GLU A 231 9.88 4.27 19.16
CA GLU A 231 9.53 4.41 17.75
C GLU A 231 8.73 3.20 17.22
N VAL A 232 9.12 1.97 17.59
CA VAL A 232 8.42 0.75 17.19
C VAL A 232 7.00 0.71 17.75
N SER A 233 6.80 1.12 19.00
CA SER A 233 5.46 1.18 19.61
C SER A 233 4.58 2.21 18.89
N ALA A 234 5.08 3.43 18.65
CA ALA A 234 4.35 4.46 17.93
C ALA A 234 4.00 4.02 16.50
N ALA A 235 4.95 3.42 15.78
CA ALA A 235 4.70 2.86 14.45
C ALA A 235 3.68 1.72 14.47
N SER A 236 3.64 0.92 15.54
CA SER A 236 2.66 -0.15 15.69
C SER A 236 1.25 0.41 15.90
N ASP A 237 1.10 1.48 16.69
CA ASP A 237 -0.19 2.17 16.86
C ASP A 237 -0.70 2.76 15.54
N ASP A 238 0.19 3.38 14.74
CA ASP A 238 -0.16 3.92 13.41
C ASP A 238 -0.61 2.82 12.45
N VAL A 239 0.08 1.66 12.45
CA VAL A 239 -0.33 0.51 11.63
C VAL A 239 -1.67 -0.05 12.13
N ALA A 240 -1.89 -0.15 13.44
CA ALA A 240 -3.17 -0.61 13.99
C ALA A 240 -4.33 0.30 13.58
N ALA A 241 -4.16 1.62 13.63
CA ALA A 241 -5.15 2.58 13.14
C ALA A 241 -5.42 2.41 11.63
N SER A 242 -4.37 2.18 10.84
CA SER A 242 -4.50 1.92 9.40
C SER A 242 -5.26 0.61 9.11
N MET A 243 -5.06 -0.43 9.93
CA MET A 243 -5.77 -1.70 9.80
C MET A 243 -7.26 -1.54 10.15
N ASP A 244 -7.60 -0.75 11.17
CA ASP A 244 -8.99 -0.42 11.52
C ASP A 244 -9.70 0.37 10.40
N GLU A 245 -8.99 1.19 9.64
CA GLU A 245 -9.53 1.88 8.46
C GLU A 245 -9.72 0.90 7.28
N LEU A 246 -8.74 0.02 7.04
CA LEU A 246 -8.85 -1.03 6.02
C LEU A 246 -10.01 -2.00 6.28
N ASP A 247 -10.25 -2.38 7.53
CA ASP A 247 -11.37 -3.24 7.94
C ASP A 247 -12.72 -2.61 7.53
N ARG A 248 -12.92 -1.32 7.84
CA ARG A 248 -14.12 -0.57 7.44
C ARG A 248 -14.27 -0.46 5.93
N ALA A 249 -13.17 -0.18 5.22
CA ALA A 249 -13.18 -0.09 3.78
C ALA A 249 -13.55 -1.45 3.13
N SER A 250 -13.06 -2.56 3.69
CA SER A 250 -13.44 -3.92 3.24
C SER A 250 -14.92 -4.21 3.46
N ASP A 251 -15.49 -3.81 4.60
CA ASP A 251 -16.94 -3.94 4.88
C ASP A 251 -17.80 -3.10 3.92
N GLU A 252 -17.37 -1.88 3.59
CA GLU A 252 -18.04 -1.02 2.60
C GLU A 252 -18.00 -1.63 1.19
N VAL A 253 -16.85 -2.20 0.80
CA VAL A 253 -16.71 -2.93 -0.47
C VAL A 253 -17.64 -4.14 -0.51
N ALA A 254 -17.68 -4.95 0.55
CA ALA A 254 -18.56 -6.12 0.62
C ALA A 254 -20.05 -5.71 0.52
N THR A 255 -20.45 -4.66 1.21
CA THR A 255 -21.81 -4.11 1.16
C THR A 255 -22.18 -3.63 -0.24
N SER A 256 -21.34 -2.77 -0.82
CA SER A 256 -21.55 -2.21 -2.17
C SER A 256 -21.65 -3.31 -3.23
N THR A 257 -20.80 -4.33 -3.08
CA THR A 257 -20.78 -5.47 -4.00
C THR A 257 -22.03 -6.34 -3.85
N GLY A 258 -22.55 -6.51 -2.63
CA GLY A 258 -23.85 -7.14 -2.40
C GLY A 258 -25.00 -6.40 -3.07
N GLU A 259 -24.98 -5.07 -3.05
CA GLU A 259 -25.96 -4.24 -3.77
C GLU A 259 -25.86 -4.39 -5.29
N ILE A 260 -24.64 -4.46 -5.83
CA ILE A 260 -24.37 -4.71 -7.26
C ILE A 260 -24.93 -6.08 -7.67
N SER A 261 -24.65 -7.14 -6.93
CA SER A 261 -25.16 -8.49 -7.22
C SER A 261 -26.71 -8.53 -7.19
N ALA A 262 -27.33 -7.88 -6.20
CA ALA A 262 -28.78 -7.75 -6.14
C ALA A 262 -29.35 -6.91 -7.30
N GLY A 263 -28.62 -5.87 -7.72
CA GLY A 263 -28.94 -5.05 -8.90
C GLY A 263 -28.92 -5.85 -10.19
N ALA A 264 -27.86 -6.62 -10.41
CA ALA A 264 -27.69 -7.51 -11.55
C ALA A 264 -28.81 -8.57 -11.61
N THR A 265 -29.20 -9.14 -10.47
CA THR A 265 -30.33 -10.08 -10.40
C THR A 265 -31.64 -9.44 -10.85
N ARG A 266 -31.96 -8.23 -10.35
CA ARG A 266 -33.14 -7.47 -10.79
C ARG A 266 -33.09 -7.11 -12.27
N GLN A 267 -31.90 -6.82 -12.80
CA GLN A 267 -31.71 -6.55 -14.22
C GLN A 267 -32.02 -7.79 -15.06
N SER A 268 -31.53 -8.97 -14.68
CA SER A 268 -31.87 -10.24 -15.34
C SER A 268 -33.37 -10.53 -15.36
N GLU A 269 -34.10 -10.21 -14.29
CA GLU A 269 -35.58 -10.33 -14.26
C GLU A 269 -36.26 -9.36 -15.24
N GLN A 270 -35.81 -8.10 -15.29
CA GLN A 270 -36.35 -7.10 -16.22
C GLN A 270 -36.07 -7.48 -17.67
N VAL A 271 -34.87 -7.96 -17.97
CA VAL A 271 -34.46 -8.41 -19.30
C VAL A 271 -35.35 -9.57 -19.77
N ARG A 272 -35.68 -10.53 -18.91
CA ARG A 272 -36.66 -11.60 -19.23
C ARG A 272 -38.03 -11.02 -19.56
N SER A 273 -38.52 -10.05 -18.81
CA SER A 273 -39.81 -9.40 -19.11
C SER A 273 -39.79 -8.64 -20.44
N VAL A 274 -38.66 -8.01 -20.80
CA VAL A 274 -38.50 -7.37 -22.11
C VAL A 274 -38.50 -8.42 -23.22
N ALA A 275 -37.80 -9.54 -23.05
CA ALA A 275 -37.80 -10.64 -24.01
C ALA A 275 -39.22 -11.21 -24.26
N GLU A 276 -40.04 -11.36 -23.22
CA GLU A 276 -41.45 -11.75 -23.35
C GLU A 276 -42.24 -10.73 -24.20
N ARG A 277 -42.08 -9.43 -23.92
CA ARG A 277 -42.74 -8.36 -24.69
C ARG A 277 -42.31 -8.30 -26.15
N LEU A 278 -41.06 -8.67 -26.46
CA LEU A 278 -40.55 -8.72 -27.84
C LEU A 278 -41.13 -9.93 -28.61
N ASN A 279 -41.42 -11.04 -27.92
CA ASN A 279 -42.16 -12.14 -28.52
C ASN A 279 -43.60 -11.72 -28.87
N ASP A 280 -44.27 -11.02 -27.96
CA ASP A 280 -45.61 -10.47 -28.23
C ASP A 280 -45.60 -9.46 -29.38
N LEU A 281 -44.55 -8.62 -29.45
CA LEU A 281 -44.37 -7.68 -30.56
C LEU A 281 -44.16 -8.41 -31.89
N SER A 282 -43.32 -9.46 -31.90
CA SER A 282 -43.08 -10.28 -33.10
C SER A 282 -44.38 -10.91 -33.61
N ALA A 283 -45.19 -11.47 -32.73
CA ALA A 283 -46.50 -12.01 -33.08
C ALA A 283 -47.45 -10.93 -33.62
N THR A 284 -47.39 -9.71 -33.08
CA THR A 284 -48.21 -8.58 -33.56
C THR A 284 -47.75 -8.13 -34.95
N VAL A 285 -46.45 -8.07 -35.21
CA VAL A 285 -45.86 -7.76 -36.52
C VAL A 285 -46.30 -8.78 -37.57
N GLU A 286 -46.22 -10.09 -37.26
CA GLU A 286 -46.72 -11.14 -38.14
C GLU A 286 -48.23 -11.01 -38.43
N GLN A 287 -49.03 -10.63 -37.42
CA GLN A 287 -50.46 -10.42 -37.60
C GLN A 287 -50.76 -9.21 -38.49
N ILE A 288 -49.98 -8.13 -38.37
CA ILE A 288 -50.11 -6.95 -39.24
C ILE A 288 -49.75 -7.31 -40.67
N ALA A 289 -48.66 -8.06 -40.89
CA ALA A 289 -48.26 -8.52 -42.22
C ALA A 289 -49.38 -9.34 -42.89
N ALA A 290 -49.93 -10.32 -42.17
CA ALA A 290 -51.03 -11.14 -42.68
C ALA A 290 -52.30 -10.31 -42.99
N SER A 291 -52.57 -9.29 -42.17
CA SER A 291 -53.71 -8.37 -42.40
C SER A 291 -53.48 -7.47 -43.61
N ALA A 292 -52.24 -7.01 -43.84
CA ALA A 292 -51.87 -6.23 -45.00
C ALA A 292 -52.03 -7.05 -46.29
N ASP A 293 -51.59 -8.31 -46.29
CA ASP A 293 -51.79 -9.26 -47.40
C ASP A 293 -53.29 -9.46 -47.71
N GLU A 294 -54.13 -9.65 -46.69
CA GLU A 294 -55.59 -9.81 -46.87
C GLU A 294 -56.25 -8.55 -47.45
N VAL A 295 -55.80 -7.36 -47.02
CA VAL A 295 -56.26 -6.09 -47.59
C VAL A 295 -55.82 -5.92 -49.04
N ALA A 296 -54.58 -6.30 -49.38
CA ALA A 296 -54.09 -6.29 -50.76
C ALA A 296 -54.93 -7.20 -51.68
N ASP A 297 -55.23 -8.42 -51.25
CA ASP A 297 -56.06 -9.36 -52.00
C ASP A 297 -57.49 -8.82 -52.21
N THR A 298 -58.05 -8.20 -51.17
CA THR A 298 -59.39 -7.58 -51.22
C THR A 298 -59.41 -6.36 -52.15
N ALA A 299 -58.36 -5.53 -52.10
CA ALA A 299 -58.17 -4.39 -52.99
C ALA A 299 -58.09 -4.87 -54.44
N GLY A 300 -57.25 -5.87 -54.75
CA GLY A 300 -57.14 -6.46 -56.08
C GLY A 300 -58.48 -6.96 -56.63
N THR A 301 -59.25 -7.68 -55.82
CA THR A 301 -60.60 -8.15 -56.19
C THR A 301 -61.57 -6.99 -56.42
N THR A 302 -61.46 -5.92 -55.64
CA THR A 302 -62.32 -4.72 -55.77
C THR A 302 -61.99 -3.95 -57.05
N ALA A 303 -60.71 -3.80 -57.40
CA ALA A 303 -60.30 -3.19 -58.67
C ALA A 303 -60.80 -3.99 -59.88
N GLU A 304 -60.75 -5.31 -59.84
CA GLU A 304 -61.33 -6.16 -60.90
C GLU A 304 -62.83 -5.95 -61.06
N ARG A 305 -63.57 -5.87 -59.93
CA ARG A 305 -65.01 -5.57 -59.96
C ARG A 305 -65.32 -4.17 -60.49
N GLY A 306 -64.54 -3.16 -60.08
CA GLY A 306 -64.67 -1.80 -60.59
C GLY A 306 -64.46 -1.72 -62.11
N ARG A 307 -63.40 -2.37 -62.61
CA ARG A 307 -63.14 -2.47 -64.07
C ARG A 307 -64.27 -3.18 -64.80
N SER A 308 -64.76 -4.31 -64.27
CA SER A 308 -65.90 -5.02 -64.87
C SER A 308 -67.19 -4.20 -64.85
N GLY A 309 -67.42 -3.40 -63.80
CA GLY A 309 -68.56 -2.49 -63.71
C GLY A 309 -68.49 -1.38 -64.76
N ARG A 310 -67.31 -0.78 -64.94
CA ARG A 310 -67.03 0.21 -65.98
C ARG A 310 -67.29 -0.34 -67.39
N ASP A 311 -66.81 -1.54 -67.68
CA ASP A 311 -67.00 -2.20 -68.97
C ASP A 311 -68.50 -2.46 -69.22
N ALA A 312 -69.24 -2.94 -68.21
CA ALA A 312 -70.69 -3.16 -68.31
C ALA A 312 -71.49 -1.85 -68.51
N ALA A 313 -71.09 -0.76 -67.85
CA ALA A 313 -71.70 0.56 -68.05
C ALA A 313 -71.45 1.09 -69.47
N THR A 314 -70.22 0.90 -69.99
CA THR A 314 -69.86 1.26 -71.37
C THR A 314 -70.71 0.50 -72.39
N ASP A 315 -70.88 -0.81 -72.21
CA ASP A 315 -71.73 -1.64 -73.07
C ASP A 315 -73.20 -1.19 -73.02
N ALA A 316 -73.69 -0.79 -71.84
CA ALA A 316 -75.06 -0.31 -71.67
C ALA A 316 -75.31 1.05 -72.34
N ILE A 317 -74.35 1.97 -72.28
CA ILE A 317 -74.40 3.24 -73.03
C ILE A 317 -74.48 2.96 -74.53
N ALA A 318 -73.62 2.08 -75.06
CA ALA A 318 -73.65 1.71 -76.48
C ALA A 318 -74.99 1.08 -76.91
N ALA A 319 -75.63 0.29 -76.04
CA ALA A 319 -76.95 -0.27 -76.30
C ALA A 319 -78.06 0.79 -76.29
N LEU A 320 -77.96 1.81 -75.42
CA LEU A 320 -78.89 2.93 -75.39
C LEU A 320 -78.73 3.86 -76.60
N ASP A 321 -77.50 4.06 -77.10
CA ASP A 321 -77.25 4.78 -78.36
C ASP A 321 -77.92 4.09 -79.56
N ASP A 322 -77.83 2.75 -79.66
CA ASP A 322 -78.56 2.00 -80.70
C ASP A 322 -80.08 2.15 -80.53
N LEU A 323 -80.58 2.15 -79.29
CA LEU A 323 -81.98 2.35 -78.99
C LEU A 323 -82.46 3.76 -79.38
N GLU A 324 -81.69 4.81 -79.10
CA GLU A 324 -81.99 6.18 -79.55
C GLU A 324 -82.12 6.21 -81.08
N GLY A 325 -81.17 5.61 -81.81
CA GLY A 325 -81.23 5.51 -83.27
C GLY A 325 -82.43 4.70 -83.80
N ARG A 326 -82.97 3.75 -83.01
CA ARG A 326 -84.23 3.05 -83.33
C ARG A 326 -85.46 3.91 -83.08
N ILE A 327 -85.44 4.70 -82.01
CA ILE A 327 -86.50 5.65 -81.67
C ILE A 327 -86.59 6.74 -82.74
N GLU A 328 -85.46 7.31 -83.18
CA GLU A 328 -85.44 8.32 -84.26
C GLU A 328 -86.04 7.78 -85.56
N ARG A 329 -85.65 6.58 -86.00
CA ARG A 329 -86.27 5.95 -87.18
C ARG A 329 -87.77 5.71 -87.03
N THR A 330 -88.23 5.47 -85.80
CA THR A 330 -89.66 5.31 -85.51
C THR A 330 -90.38 6.67 -85.56
N ALA A 331 -89.75 7.73 -85.05
CA ALA A 331 -90.24 9.10 -85.16
C ALA A 331 -90.43 9.51 -86.63
N ASP A 332 -89.40 9.29 -87.46
CA ASP A 332 -89.43 9.59 -88.91
C ASP A 332 -90.56 8.83 -89.62
N ALA A 333 -90.78 7.56 -89.26
CA ALA A 333 -91.84 6.73 -89.84
C ALA A 333 -93.25 7.24 -89.46
N VAL A 334 -93.42 7.73 -88.23
CA VAL A 334 -94.68 8.31 -87.75
C VAL A 334 -94.94 9.67 -88.39
N GLU A 335 -93.92 10.52 -88.55
CA GLU A 335 -94.04 11.78 -89.30
C GLU A 335 -94.42 11.51 -90.76
N GLY A 336 -93.72 10.58 -91.42
CA GLY A 336 -94.06 10.19 -92.78
C GLY A 336 -95.46 9.57 -92.94
N LEU A 337 -95.99 8.93 -91.89
CA LEU A 337 -97.39 8.47 -91.87
C LEU A 337 -98.36 9.64 -91.77
N ALA A 338 -98.08 10.61 -90.90
CA ALA A 338 -98.90 11.81 -90.75
C ALA A 338 -98.98 12.63 -92.05
N ASP A 339 -97.86 12.78 -92.77
CA ASP A 339 -97.84 13.44 -94.09
C ASP A 339 -98.71 12.70 -95.11
N ARG A 340 -98.61 11.37 -95.17
CA ARG A 340 -99.45 10.56 -96.07
C ARG A 340 -100.94 10.65 -95.72
N MET A 341 -101.29 10.76 -94.44
CA MET A 341 -102.68 10.95 -94.02
C MET A 341 -103.21 12.30 -94.47
N ALA A 342 -102.38 13.36 -94.46
CA ALA A 342 -102.76 14.66 -95.01
C ALA A 342 -102.98 14.60 -96.54
N ASP A 343 -102.16 13.85 -97.28
CA ASP A 343 -102.38 13.62 -98.71
C ASP A 343 -103.72 12.90 -98.97
N VAL A 344 -104.07 11.90 -98.14
CA VAL A 344 -105.35 11.19 -98.26
C VAL A 344 -106.52 12.10 -97.93
N ASP A 345 -106.42 12.94 -96.90
CA ASP A 345 -107.45 13.93 -96.54
C ASP A 345 -107.76 14.89 -97.71
N GLU A 346 -106.73 15.38 -98.41
CA GLU A 346 -106.90 16.20 -99.61
C GLU A 346 -107.64 15.44 -100.73
N ILE A 347 -107.29 14.17 -100.94
CA ILE A 347 -107.96 13.31 -101.92
C ILE A 347 -109.43 13.08 -101.55
N VAL A 348 -109.72 12.82 -100.27
CA VAL A 348 -111.09 12.61 -99.76
C VAL A 348 -111.92 13.87 -99.95
N SER A 349 -111.38 15.05 -99.60
CA SER A 349 -112.06 16.34 -99.80
C SER A 349 -112.30 16.62 -101.29
N PHE A 350 -111.36 16.27 -102.16
CA PHE A 350 -111.55 16.35 -103.61
C PHE A 350 -112.67 15.42 -104.10
N ILE A 351 -112.73 14.18 -103.61
CA ILE A 351 -113.78 13.21 -103.97
C ILE A 351 -115.16 13.71 -103.49
N ASP A 352 -115.26 14.22 -102.26
CA ASP A 352 -116.49 14.81 -101.71
C ASP A 352 -116.98 15.98 -102.58
N GLY A 353 -116.06 16.88 -102.99
CA GLY A 353 -116.38 17.97 -103.91
C GLY A 353 -116.86 17.49 -105.29
N ILE A 354 -116.26 16.42 -105.84
CA ILE A 354 -116.72 15.81 -107.11
C ILE A 354 -118.09 15.15 -106.92
N ALA A 355 -118.33 14.47 -105.81
CA ALA A 355 -119.62 13.85 -105.49
C ALA A 355 -120.73 14.90 -105.35
N GLU A 356 -120.46 16.03 -104.68
CA GLU A 356 -121.38 17.16 -104.57
C GLU A 356 -121.69 17.79 -105.94
N GLU A 357 -120.67 18.04 -106.76
CA GLU A 357 -120.87 18.57 -108.13
C GLU A 357 -121.67 17.58 -109.00
N THR A 358 -121.37 16.28 -108.89
CA THR A 358 -122.07 15.22 -109.63
C THR A 358 -123.52 15.10 -109.19
N ASN A 359 -123.79 15.17 -107.88
CA ASN A 359 -125.15 15.20 -107.33
C ASN A 359 -125.93 16.43 -107.81
N MET A 360 -125.28 17.60 -107.86
CA MET A 360 -125.88 18.83 -108.39
C MET A 360 -126.15 18.76 -109.90
N LEU A 361 -125.25 18.17 -110.69
CA LEU A 361 -125.44 17.93 -112.12
C LEU A 361 -126.57 16.94 -112.38
N ALA A 362 -126.62 15.85 -111.61
CA ALA A 362 -127.66 14.84 -111.66
C ALA A 362 -129.03 15.43 -111.27
N LEU A 363 -129.09 16.23 -110.22
CA LEU A 363 -130.30 16.95 -109.80
C LEU A 363 -130.79 17.92 -110.89
N ASN A 364 -129.89 18.69 -111.51
CA ASN A 364 -130.22 19.57 -112.63
C ASN A 364 -130.72 18.78 -113.84
N ALA A 365 -130.13 17.61 -114.13
CA ALA A 365 -130.55 16.72 -115.20
C ALA A 365 -131.92 16.08 -114.93
N SER A 366 -132.20 15.62 -113.70
CA SER A 366 -133.51 15.11 -113.28
C SER A 366 -134.59 16.20 -113.38
N ILE A 367 -134.27 17.45 -113.00
CA ILE A 367 -135.18 18.61 -113.15
C ILE A 367 -135.48 18.91 -114.62
N GLU A 368 -134.46 18.91 -115.50
CA GLU A 368 -134.64 19.20 -116.93
C GLU A 368 -135.38 18.06 -117.66
N ALA A 369 -135.14 16.81 -117.27
CA ALA A 369 -135.89 15.65 -117.75
C ALA A 369 -137.38 15.72 -117.35
N ALA A 370 -137.68 16.13 -116.11
CA ALA A 370 -139.05 16.36 -115.64
C ALA A 370 -139.73 17.55 -116.36
N ARG A 371 -138.97 18.57 -116.77
CA ARG A 371 -139.46 19.72 -117.57
C ARG A 371 -139.79 19.34 -119.01
N ALA A 372 -138.93 18.56 -119.67
CA ALA A 372 -139.13 18.12 -121.05
C ALA A 372 -140.37 17.21 -121.22
N GLY A 373 -140.81 16.53 -120.15
CA GLY A 373 -142.06 15.76 -120.13
C GLY A 373 -143.34 16.58 -119.88
N GLY A 374 -143.23 17.83 -119.40
CA GLY A 374 -144.38 18.66 -119.02
C GLY A 374 -144.90 19.61 -120.11
N ASP A 375 -144.02 20.11 -120.98
CA ASP A 375 -144.33 21.12 -122.00
C ASP A 375 -144.20 20.55 -123.42
N GLY A 376 -145.26 19.89 -123.91
CA GLY A 376 -145.35 19.53 -125.34
C GLY A 376 -146.30 18.37 -125.64
N GLY A 377 -147.57 18.68 -125.92
CA GLY A 377 -148.52 17.69 -126.42
C GLY A 377 -148.12 17.15 -127.80
N GLY A 378 -147.79 15.86 -127.88
CA GLY A 378 -147.72 15.12 -129.14
C GLY A 378 -146.65 14.04 -129.19
N SER A 379 -147.06 12.79 -128.94
CA SER A 379 -146.47 11.53 -129.42
C SER A 379 -144.93 11.46 -129.50
N GLY A 380 -144.30 11.16 -128.36
CA GLY A 380 -142.86 10.87 -128.25
C GLY A 380 -142.40 10.65 -126.81
N SER A 381 -143.29 10.20 -125.95
CA SER A 381 -143.23 10.24 -124.48
C SER A 381 -142.31 9.21 -123.81
N ASP A 382 -141.38 8.59 -124.54
CA ASP A 382 -140.47 7.58 -123.96
C ASP A 382 -139.03 8.08 -123.75
N ALA A 383 -138.63 9.22 -124.34
CA ALA A 383 -137.24 9.69 -124.28
C ALA A 383 -136.89 10.51 -123.03
N GLY A 384 -137.85 11.24 -122.44
CA GLY A 384 -137.64 12.04 -121.22
C GLY A 384 -137.66 11.21 -119.92
N ASP A 385 -138.43 10.14 -119.89
CA ASP A 385 -138.61 9.27 -118.72
C ASP A 385 -137.37 8.39 -118.48
N GLY A 386 -136.75 7.86 -119.55
CA GLY A 386 -135.49 7.12 -119.46
C GLY A 386 -134.30 7.96 -119.01
N PHE A 387 -134.28 9.26 -119.35
CA PHE A 387 -133.24 10.20 -118.92
C PHE A 387 -133.38 10.57 -117.43
N ALA A 388 -134.60 10.70 -116.92
CA ALA A 388 -134.87 10.95 -115.51
C ALA A 388 -134.39 9.78 -114.63
N VAL A 389 -134.64 8.53 -115.05
CA VAL A 389 -134.17 7.33 -114.32
C VAL A 389 -132.65 7.28 -114.24
N VAL A 390 -131.95 7.60 -115.33
CA VAL A 390 -130.47 7.64 -115.32
C VAL A 390 -129.94 8.77 -114.45
N ALA A 391 -130.59 9.94 -114.46
CA ALA A 391 -130.19 11.06 -113.61
C ALA A 391 -130.41 10.76 -112.12
N ASP A 392 -131.51 10.09 -111.74
CA ASP A 392 -131.73 9.64 -110.36
C ASP A 392 -130.76 8.52 -109.93
N GLU A 393 -130.37 7.63 -110.84
CA GLU A 393 -129.33 6.61 -110.56
C GLU A 393 -127.94 7.25 -110.35
N VAL A 394 -127.57 8.23 -111.19
CA VAL A 394 -126.32 8.99 -111.02
C VAL A 394 -126.34 9.81 -109.73
N LYS A 395 -127.51 10.34 -109.36
CA LYS A 395 -127.71 11.04 -108.09
C LYS A 395 -127.48 10.09 -106.90
N GLY A 396 -128.07 8.90 -106.93
CA GLY A 396 -127.88 7.88 -105.90
C GLY A 396 -126.42 7.44 -105.76
N LEU A 397 -125.73 7.23 -106.89
CA LEU A 397 -124.28 6.92 -106.91
C LEU A 397 -123.44 8.07 -106.35
N ALA A 398 -123.82 9.33 -106.62
CA ALA A 398 -123.13 10.50 -106.08
C ALA A 398 -123.33 10.65 -104.57
N GLU A 399 -124.55 10.41 -104.06
CA GLU A 399 -124.84 10.36 -102.62
C GLU A 399 -124.04 9.23 -101.94
N GLU A 400 -124.03 8.02 -102.52
CA GLU A 400 -123.27 6.87 -101.99
C GLU A 400 -121.74 7.10 -102.04
N THR A 401 -121.23 7.79 -103.07
CA THR A 401 -119.81 8.20 -103.15
C THR A 401 -119.48 9.22 -102.06
N ARG A 402 -120.41 10.13 -101.75
CA ARG A 402 -120.25 11.13 -100.69
C ARG A 402 -120.19 10.48 -99.32
N ASP A 403 -121.13 9.58 -99.03
CA ASP A 403 -121.18 8.84 -97.77
C ASP A 403 -119.90 7.98 -97.59
N ALA A 404 -119.41 7.35 -98.66
CA ALA A 404 -118.15 6.61 -98.62
C ALA A 404 -116.93 7.53 -98.41
N ALA A 405 -116.92 8.73 -98.99
CA ALA A 405 -115.86 9.72 -98.75
C ALA A 405 -115.88 10.22 -97.30
N GLU A 406 -117.06 10.44 -96.72
CA GLU A 406 -117.23 10.81 -95.30
C GLU A 406 -116.70 9.70 -94.37
N GLU A 407 -117.03 8.44 -94.64
CA GLU A 407 -116.53 7.28 -93.86
C GLU A 407 -114.99 7.12 -93.95
N VAL A 408 -114.40 7.38 -95.14
CA VAL A 408 -112.93 7.42 -95.28
C VAL A 408 -112.34 8.62 -94.54
N GLY A 409 -112.99 9.78 -94.56
CA GLY A 409 -112.59 10.96 -93.80
C GLY A 409 -112.52 10.70 -92.30
N ASP A 410 -113.55 10.07 -91.74
CA ASP A 410 -113.57 9.66 -90.33
C ASP A 410 -112.42 8.70 -89.99
N LEU A 411 -112.13 7.73 -90.87
CA LEU A 411 -111.01 6.80 -90.69
C LEU A 411 -109.64 7.52 -90.75
N VAL A 412 -109.49 8.50 -91.64
CA VAL A 412 -108.26 9.33 -91.73
C VAL A 412 -108.07 10.14 -90.45
N GLU A 413 -109.13 10.74 -89.91
CA GLU A 413 -109.09 11.49 -88.65
C GLU A 413 -108.71 10.58 -87.47
N GLU A 414 -109.25 9.36 -87.41
CA GLU A 414 -108.87 8.35 -86.41
C GLU A 414 -107.38 7.97 -86.51
N LEU A 415 -106.90 7.63 -87.71
CA LEU A 415 -105.50 7.27 -87.95
C LEU A 415 -104.54 8.44 -87.65
N ARG A 416 -104.97 9.68 -87.90
CA ARG A 416 -104.23 10.88 -87.56
C ARG A 416 -104.10 11.04 -86.04
N ARG A 417 -105.18 10.80 -85.29
CA ARG A 417 -105.16 10.81 -83.82
C ARG A 417 -104.22 9.74 -83.27
N GLU A 418 -104.30 8.51 -83.77
CA GLU A 418 -103.40 7.42 -83.37
C GLU A 418 -101.92 7.71 -83.70
N SER A 419 -101.66 8.33 -84.86
CA SER A 419 -100.32 8.76 -85.24
C SER A 419 -99.77 9.83 -84.30
N ALA A 420 -100.61 10.80 -83.90
CA ALA A 420 -100.22 11.84 -82.94
C ALA A 420 -99.93 11.27 -81.53
N GLU A 421 -100.72 10.30 -81.08
CA GLU A 421 -100.52 9.58 -79.82
C GLU A 421 -99.22 8.76 -79.86
N THR A 422 -98.95 8.08 -80.98
CA THR A 422 -97.69 7.35 -81.19
C THR A 422 -96.49 8.32 -81.19
N ALA A 423 -96.59 9.46 -81.86
CA ALA A 423 -95.54 10.49 -81.85
C ALA A 423 -95.27 11.05 -80.45
N ALA A 424 -96.31 11.23 -79.63
CA ALA A 424 -96.15 11.64 -78.23
C ALA A 424 -95.37 10.59 -77.42
N THR A 425 -95.73 9.31 -77.59
CA THR A 425 -95.05 8.18 -76.93
C THR A 425 -93.58 8.09 -77.36
N VAL A 426 -93.28 8.29 -78.65
CA VAL A 426 -91.90 8.28 -79.17
C VAL A 426 -91.05 9.41 -78.54
N ARG A 427 -91.63 10.61 -78.33
CA ARG A 427 -90.93 11.72 -77.65
C ARG A 427 -90.66 11.41 -76.18
N GLU A 428 -91.62 10.78 -75.50
CA GLU A 428 -91.45 10.35 -74.11
C GLU A 428 -90.32 9.32 -74.00
N MET A 429 -90.33 8.27 -74.85
CA MET A 429 -89.26 7.28 -74.89
C MET A 429 -87.88 7.90 -75.13
N ARG A 430 -87.77 8.92 -75.99
CA ARG A 430 -86.50 9.63 -76.21
C ARG A 430 -86.02 10.31 -74.92
N GLY A 431 -86.91 10.95 -74.17
CA GLY A 431 -86.59 11.55 -72.88
C GLY A 431 -86.10 10.51 -71.87
N GLU A 432 -86.81 9.38 -71.75
CA GLU A 432 -86.45 8.29 -70.84
C GLU A 432 -85.08 7.67 -71.18
N VAL A 433 -84.74 7.53 -72.47
CA VAL A 433 -83.42 7.06 -72.90
C VAL A 433 -82.33 8.07 -72.53
N GLY A 434 -82.56 9.37 -72.72
CA GLY A 434 -81.61 10.40 -72.32
C GLY A 434 -81.32 10.39 -70.81
N ASP A 435 -82.36 10.27 -69.98
CA ASP A 435 -82.22 10.15 -68.52
C ASP A 435 -81.50 8.86 -68.12
N SER A 436 -81.72 7.77 -68.86
CA SER A 436 -81.04 6.49 -68.65
C SER A 436 -79.55 6.58 -68.97
N VAL A 437 -79.17 7.25 -70.07
CA VAL A 437 -77.76 7.48 -70.43
C VAL A 437 -77.07 8.28 -69.32
N ALA A 438 -77.65 9.40 -68.90
CA ALA A 438 -77.07 10.24 -67.83
C ALA A 438 -76.87 9.46 -66.51
N THR A 439 -77.80 8.57 -66.19
CA THR A 439 -77.69 7.72 -64.99
C THR A 439 -76.54 6.72 -65.11
N ILE A 440 -76.34 6.10 -66.27
CA ILE A 440 -75.28 5.12 -66.49
C ILE A 440 -73.91 5.81 -66.59
N GLU A 441 -73.83 7.01 -67.17
CA GLU A 441 -72.61 7.83 -67.15
C GLU A 441 -72.19 8.17 -65.71
N GLY A 442 -73.15 8.47 -64.83
CA GLY A 442 -72.89 8.63 -63.39
C GLY A 442 -72.29 7.38 -62.76
N ALA A 443 -72.88 6.20 -63.03
CA ALA A 443 -72.35 4.93 -62.54
C ALA A 443 -70.95 4.60 -63.11
N LEU A 444 -70.68 4.97 -64.38
CA LEU A 444 -69.37 4.82 -65.01
C LEU A 444 -68.31 5.63 -64.25
N ALA A 445 -68.61 6.90 -63.93
CA ALA A 445 -67.73 7.76 -63.15
C ALA A 445 -67.47 7.20 -61.74
N ASP A 446 -68.51 6.70 -61.06
CA ASP A 446 -68.37 6.06 -59.75
C ASP A 446 -67.44 4.85 -59.80
N PHE A 447 -67.52 4.02 -60.86
CA PHE A 447 -66.61 2.88 -61.03
C PHE A 447 -65.15 3.30 -61.32
N GLU A 448 -64.94 4.40 -62.03
CA GLU A 448 -63.59 4.95 -62.25
C GLU A 448 -62.98 5.49 -60.96
N GLU A 449 -63.78 6.18 -60.13
CA GLU A 449 -63.36 6.66 -58.81
C GLU A 449 -63.02 5.50 -57.88
N ILE A 450 -63.84 4.43 -57.84
CA ILE A 450 -63.54 3.22 -57.07
C ILE A 450 -62.20 2.60 -57.48
N VAL A 451 -61.89 2.53 -58.77
CA VAL A 451 -60.61 1.97 -59.23
C VAL A 451 -59.44 2.84 -58.79
N ALA A 452 -59.58 4.18 -58.88
CA ALA A 452 -58.55 5.11 -58.42
C ALA A 452 -58.31 5.02 -56.90
N ASP A 453 -59.37 4.97 -56.09
CA ASP A 453 -59.29 4.80 -54.64
C ASP A 453 -58.59 3.48 -54.26
N VAL A 454 -58.85 2.41 -55.02
CA VAL A 454 -58.22 1.12 -54.80
C VAL A 454 -56.73 1.13 -55.15
N ASP A 455 -56.33 1.85 -56.19
CA ASP A 455 -54.91 2.01 -56.53
C ASP A 455 -54.15 2.78 -55.42
N GLU A 456 -54.78 3.80 -54.80
CA GLU A 456 -54.20 4.51 -53.64
C GLU A 456 -54.13 3.61 -52.38
N LEU A 457 -55.13 2.76 -52.19
CA LEU A 457 -55.15 1.75 -51.12
C LEU A 457 -54.01 0.74 -51.27
N ASP A 458 -53.75 0.28 -52.49
CA ASP A 458 -52.68 -0.66 -52.81
C ASP A 458 -51.29 -0.04 -52.53
N ASP A 459 -51.08 1.24 -52.85
CA ASP A 459 -49.86 1.96 -52.45
C ASP A 459 -49.71 2.08 -50.93
N SER A 460 -50.81 2.37 -50.21
CA SER A 460 -50.81 2.43 -48.75
C SER A 460 -50.47 1.08 -48.11
N VAL A 461 -50.97 -0.03 -48.66
CA VAL A 461 -50.68 -1.38 -48.18
C VAL A 461 -49.21 -1.75 -48.40
N ARG A 462 -48.59 -1.33 -49.51
CA ARG A 462 -47.15 -1.50 -49.73
C ARG A 462 -46.32 -0.74 -48.70
N GLU A 463 -46.71 0.48 -48.36
CA GLU A 463 -46.02 1.27 -47.33
C GLU A 463 -46.14 0.61 -45.95
N ILE A 464 -47.33 0.11 -45.60
CA ILE A 464 -47.54 -0.67 -44.37
C ILE A 464 -46.63 -1.91 -44.36
N SER A 465 -46.59 -2.68 -45.45
CA SER A 465 -45.78 -3.89 -45.55
C SER A 465 -44.29 -3.59 -45.34
N ALA A 466 -43.77 -2.54 -45.99
CA ALA A 466 -42.38 -2.11 -45.82
C ALA A 466 -42.07 -1.66 -44.38
N ALA A 467 -43.01 -0.96 -43.72
CA ALA A 467 -42.87 -0.58 -42.33
C ALA A 467 -42.90 -1.80 -41.38
N THR A 468 -43.75 -2.78 -41.67
CA THR A 468 -43.83 -4.04 -40.92
C THR A 468 -42.55 -4.87 -41.04
N ASP A 469 -41.96 -4.97 -42.25
CA ASP A 469 -40.67 -5.62 -42.45
C ASP A 469 -39.54 -4.94 -41.64
N GLN A 470 -39.49 -3.61 -41.64
CA GLN A 470 -38.52 -2.86 -40.85
C GLN A 470 -38.72 -3.04 -39.34
N GLN A 471 -39.97 -3.13 -38.89
CA GLN A 471 -40.29 -3.45 -37.48
C GLN A 471 -39.82 -4.85 -37.11
N ALA A 472 -39.97 -5.84 -38.00
CA ALA A 472 -39.48 -7.20 -37.78
C ALA A 472 -37.95 -7.22 -37.61
N GLU A 473 -37.20 -6.56 -38.51
CA GLU A 473 -35.74 -6.44 -38.44
C GLU A 473 -35.30 -5.77 -37.14
N THR A 474 -35.89 -4.61 -36.82
CA THR A 474 -35.60 -3.88 -35.58
C THR A 474 -35.88 -4.73 -34.33
N THR A 475 -36.94 -5.54 -34.37
CA THR A 475 -37.31 -6.41 -33.25
C THR A 475 -36.25 -7.51 -33.04
N GLN A 476 -35.72 -8.09 -34.12
CA GLN A 476 -34.62 -9.06 -34.05
C GLN A 476 -33.33 -8.44 -33.50
N ASP A 477 -33.00 -7.22 -33.92
CA ASP A 477 -31.85 -6.49 -33.39
C ASP A 477 -31.98 -6.23 -31.88
N VAL A 478 -33.17 -5.81 -31.43
CA VAL A 478 -33.43 -5.58 -30.01
C VAL A 478 -33.35 -6.89 -29.21
N VAL A 479 -33.82 -8.02 -29.76
CA VAL A 479 -33.66 -9.34 -29.11
C VAL A 479 -32.18 -9.66 -28.89
N ALA A 480 -31.32 -9.43 -29.89
CA ALA A 480 -29.88 -9.68 -29.74
C ALA A 480 -29.24 -8.82 -28.64
N VAL A 481 -29.62 -7.54 -28.54
CA VAL A 481 -29.16 -6.65 -27.46
C VAL A 481 -29.66 -7.12 -26.09
N VAL A 482 -30.91 -7.59 -26.01
CA VAL A 482 -31.48 -8.11 -24.76
C VAL A 482 -30.73 -9.36 -24.27
N ASP A 483 -30.36 -10.27 -25.17
CA ASP A 483 -29.53 -11.44 -24.83
C ASP A 483 -28.11 -11.06 -24.37
N GLU A 484 -27.51 -10.04 -24.98
CA GLU A 484 -26.21 -9.50 -24.54
C GLU A 484 -26.31 -8.90 -23.13
N VAL A 485 -27.35 -8.10 -22.86
CA VAL A 485 -27.58 -7.52 -21.52
C VAL A 485 -27.85 -8.61 -20.48
N ALA A 486 -28.55 -9.69 -20.84
CA ALA A 486 -28.73 -10.85 -19.96
C ALA A 486 -27.37 -11.46 -19.57
N THR A 487 -26.49 -11.65 -20.54
CA THR A 487 -25.15 -12.21 -20.34
C THR A 487 -24.30 -11.31 -19.45
N ILE A 488 -24.29 -10.00 -19.72
CA ILE A 488 -23.55 -9.02 -18.90
C ILE A 488 -24.06 -8.99 -17.46
N SER A 489 -25.38 -9.10 -17.26
CA SER A 489 -25.98 -9.12 -15.93
C SER A 489 -25.52 -10.35 -15.13
N GLU A 490 -25.46 -11.51 -15.78
CA GLU A 490 -24.95 -12.74 -15.14
C GLU A 490 -23.47 -12.62 -14.77
N GLN A 491 -22.63 -12.10 -15.69
CA GLN A 491 -21.21 -11.87 -15.43
C GLN A 491 -21.00 -10.86 -14.29
N THR A 492 -21.79 -9.78 -14.26
CA THR A 492 -21.73 -8.77 -13.20
C THR A 492 -22.06 -9.38 -11.83
N ARG A 493 -23.01 -10.31 -11.78
CA ARG A 493 -23.36 -11.04 -10.55
C ARG A 493 -22.18 -11.91 -10.08
N GLU A 494 -21.56 -12.67 -10.98
CA GLU A 494 -20.41 -13.55 -10.67
C GLU A 494 -19.16 -12.76 -10.25
N GLU A 495 -18.88 -11.64 -10.92
CA GLU A 495 -17.79 -10.73 -10.57
C GLU A 495 -18.03 -10.09 -9.20
N ALA A 496 -19.26 -9.65 -8.92
CA ALA A 496 -19.63 -9.14 -7.62
C ALA A 496 -19.44 -10.22 -6.52
N GLU A 497 -19.92 -11.45 -6.73
CA GLU A 497 -19.68 -12.54 -5.77
C GLU A 497 -18.18 -12.79 -5.52
N SER A 498 -17.36 -12.70 -6.57
CA SER A 498 -15.91 -12.87 -6.47
C SER A 498 -15.24 -11.73 -5.69
N VAL A 499 -15.66 -10.48 -5.91
CA VAL A 499 -15.15 -9.31 -5.18
C VAL A 499 -15.58 -9.36 -3.71
N ALA A 500 -16.81 -9.77 -3.43
CA ALA A 500 -17.28 -9.95 -2.05
C ALA A 500 -16.45 -11.01 -1.31
N ALA A 501 -16.17 -12.15 -1.94
CA ALA A 501 -15.30 -13.17 -1.36
C ALA A 501 -13.87 -12.66 -1.12
N ALA A 502 -13.33 -11.84 -2.03
CA ALA A 502 -12.03 -11.21 -1.86
C ALA A 502 -12.02 -10.22 -0.69
N ALA A 503 -13.10 -9.44 -0.51
CA ALA A 503 -13.26 -8.53 0.62
C ALA A 503 -13.30 -9.31 1.96
N GLU A 504 -14.03 -10.43 2.03
CA GLU A 504 -14.03 -11.30 3.22
C GLU A 504 -12.64 -11.86 3.54
N GLN A 505 -11.88 -12.28 2.52
CA GLN A 505 -10.49 -12.73 2.69
C GLN A 505 -9.57 -11.60 3.15
N GLN A 506 -9.81 -10.38 2.67
CA GLN A 506 -9.07 -9.19 3.09
C GLN A 506 -9.33 -8.88 4.57
N THR A 507 -10.58 -8.90 5.04
CA THR A 507 -10.94 -8.74 6.46
C THR A 507 -10.24 -9.78 7.34
N ALA A 508 -10.17 -11.04 6.92
CA ALA A 508 -9.44 -12.08 7.65
C ALA A 508 -7.92 -11.79 7.72
N SER A 509 -7.34 -11.26 6.66
CA SER A 509 -5.93 -10.87 6.60
C SER A 509 -5.64 -9.65 7.49
N VAL A 510 -6.52 -8.64 7.47
CA VAL A 510 -6.46 -7.46 8.35
C VAL A 510 -6.48 -7.87 9.81
N SER A 511 -7.39 -8.77 10.21
CA SER A 511 -7.45 -9.31 11.57
C SER A 511 -6.15 -9.98 12.02
N THR A 512 -5.50 -10.72 11.11
CA THR A 512 -4.20 -11.36 11.37
C THR A 512 -3.09 -10.32 11.56
N VAL A 513 -3.00 -9.34 10.65
CA VAL A 513 -1.99 -8.27 10.75
C VAL A 513 -2.19 -7.44 12.02
N THR A 514 -3.43 -7.12 12.37
CA THR A 514 -3.75 -6.41 13.62
C THR A 514 -3.29 -7.19 14.86
N ALA A 515 -3.45 -8.52 14.87
CA ALA A 515 -2.95 -9.35 15.96
C ALA A 515 -1.41 -9.35 16.04
N ASP A 516 -0.73 -9.45 14.90
CA ASP A 516 0.74 -9.41 14.83
C ASP A 516 1.30 -8.05 15.29
N VAL A 517 0.67 -6.95 14.84
CA VAL A 517 1.05 -5.58 15.21
C VAL A 517 0.86 -5.34 16.70
N ARG A 518 -0.25 -5.80 17.30
CA ARG A 518 -0.45 -5.77 18.76
C ARG A 518 0.64 -6.55 19.49
N SER A 519 1.02 -7.72 18.98
CA SER A 519 2.12 -8.49 19.60
C SER A 519 3.48 -7.77 19.50
N VAL A 520 3.74 -7.01 18.43
CA VAL A 520 4.95 -6.19 18.29
C VAL A 520 4.93 -5.01 19.27
N ALA A 521 3.79 -4.33 19.39
CA ALA A 521 3.60 -3.26 20.36
C ALA A 521 3.83 -3.75 21.79
N ASP A 522 3.21 -4.88 22.18
CA ASP A 522 3.39 -5.50 23.49
C ASP A 522 4.88 -5.81 23.78
N ARG A 523 5.61 -6.34 22.78
CA ARG A 523 7.05 -6.63 22.93
C ARG A 523 7.91 -5.37 23.04
N ALA A 524 7.54 -4.29 22.34
CA ALA A 524 8.23 -3.02 22.45
C ALA A 524 8.01 -2.38 23.83
N ASP A 525 6.81 -2.52 24.39
CA ASP A 525 6.49 -2.07 25.74
C ASP A 525 7.19 -2.92 26.81
N ASP A 526 7.24 -4.24 26.66
CA ASP A 526 8.02 -5.13 27.52
C ASP A 526 9.52 -4.77 27.49
N LEU A 527 10.05 -4.46 26.30
CA LEU A 527 11.45 -4.01 26.13
C LEU A 527 11.66 -2.65 26.82
N ARG A 528 10.75 -1.69 26.65
CA ARG A 528 10.84 -0.40 27.37
C ARG A 528 10.80 -0.59 28.88
N ALA A 529 9.90 -1.42 29.39
CA ALA A 529 9.81 -1.72 30.82
C ALA A 529 11.09 -2.38 31.36
N ALA A 530 11.73 -3.25 30.58
CA ALA A 530 13.01 -3.85 30.95
C ALA A 530 14.16 -2.82 30.95
N LEU A 531 14.14 -1.86 30.01
CA LEU A 531 15.16 -0.81 29.90
C LEU A 531 14.96 0.32 30.92
N ASP A 532 13.74 0.56 31.42
CA ASP A 532 13.43 1.53 32.47
C ASP A 532 14.10 1.21 33.82
N ARG A 533 14.58 -0.03 34.01
CA ARG A 533 15.41 -0.39 35.16
C ARG A 533 16.78 0.32 35.14
N PHE A 534 17.25 0.76 33.97
CA PHE A 534 18.54 1.41 33.84
C PHE A 534 18.42 2.93 34.05
N SER A 535 19.25 3.48 34.93
CA SER A 535 19.39 4.93 35.10
C SER A 535 20.41 5.46 34.10
N LEU A 536 19.98 6.38 33.24
CA LEU A 536 20.82 6.94 32.18
C LEU A 536 21.40 8.30 32.59
N PRO A 537 22.61 8.65 32.15
CA PRO A 537 23.18 9.97 32.41
C PRO A 537 22.41 11.07 31.66
N ASP A 538 22.24 12.23 32.32
CA ASP A 538 21.57 13.40 31.75
C ASP A 538 22.23 13.80 30.41
N GLY A 539 21.45 13.81 29.34
CA GLY A 539 21.90 14.08 27.96
C GLY A 539 21.89 12.87 27.02
N ALA A 540 21.73 11.64 27.52
CA ALA A 540 21.57 10.45 26.67
C ALA A 540 20.17 10.37 26.02
N SER A 541 19.16 11.06 26.58
CA SER A 541 17.79 11.04 26.07
C SER A 541 17.50 12.08 24.97
N ASP A 542 18.42 13.00 24.70
CA ASP A 542 18.16 14.19 23.85
C ASP A 542 18.78 14.08 22.44
N GLY A 543 19.39 12.93 22.11
CA GLY A 543 20.16 12.72 20.89
C GLY A 543 19.37 12.48 19.61
N THR A 544 18.05 12.26 19.67
CA THR A 544 17.26 11.79 18.50
C THR A 544 16.17 12.74 18.02
N ALA A 545 16.12 13.99 18.49
CA ALA A 545 15.14 14.96 17.99
C ALA A 545 15.45 15.56 16.59
N THR A 546 16.51 15.13 15.89
CA THR A 546 16.94 15.75 14.59
C THR A 546 16.75 14.84 13.36
N LEU A 547 15.94 13.79 13.43
CA LEU A 547 15.46 13.08 12.23
C LEU A 547 13.95 13.29 12.00
N ALA A 548 13.48 14.51 12.29
CA ALA A 548 12.19 14.97 11.84
C ALA A 548 12.29 15.57 10.43
N THR A 549 11.47 15.04 9.52
CA THR A 549 10.82 15.76 8.42
C THR A 549 11.71 16.25 7.27
N ASP A 550 12.20 15.35 6.43
CA ASP A 550 12.46 15.71 5.02
C ASP A 550 12.10 14.53 4.11
N GLY A 551 10.80 14.32 3.91
CA GLY A 551 10.35 13.16 3.14
C GLY A 551 8.85 12.94 3.04
N ARG A 552 8.03 14.00 2.99
CA ARG A 552 6.62 13.90 2.51
C ARG A 552 6.06 15.29 2.19
N ALA A 553 6.64 15.94 1.20
CA ALA A 553 6.03 17.08 0.50
C ALA A 553 6.51 17.12 -0.96
N SER A 554 6.21 16.08 -1.75
CA SER A 554 6.31 16.16 -3.21
C SER A 554 5.47 15.08 -3.90
N ALA A 555 4.27 15.48 -4.33
CA ALA A 555 3.43 14.98 -5.44
C ALA A 555 2.00 15.51 -5.16
N ALA A 556 1.64 16.76 -5.50
CA ALA A 556 1.34 17.25 -6.85
C ALA A 556 0.57 16.18 -7.66
N ALA A 557 -0.76 16.23 -7.75
CA ALA A 557 -1.56 17.22 -8.50
C ALA A 557 -1.08 17.35 -9.95
N THR A 558 -1.65 16.48 -10.80
CA THR A 558 -1.75 16.45 -12.27
C THR A 558 -2.37 15.07 -12.57
N ASP A 559 -3.37 14.81 -13.42
CA ASP A 559 -4.20 15.55 -14.37
C ASP A 559 -5.25 14.52 -14.85
N ASP A 560 -6.44 14.98 -15.29
CA ASP A 560 -7.55 14.25 -15.95
C ASP A 560 -8.27 13.07 -15.25
#